data_AF-A0AA37RF46-F1
#
_entry.id   AF-A0AA37RF46-F1
#
_cell.length_a   1.000
_cell.length_b   1.000
_cell.length_c   1.000
_cell.angle_alpha   90.00
_cell.angle_beta   90.00
_cell.angle_gamma   90.00
#
_symmetry.space_group_name_H-M   'P 1'
#
loop_
_entity.id
_entity.type
_entity.pdbx_description
1 polymer ?
#
loop_
_entity_poly.entity_id
_entity_poly.type
_entity_poly.pdbx_seq_one_letter_code
_entity_poly.pdbx_strand_id
1 'polypeptide(L)'
;MNEIVWRTTLSEDEQHRTRSLFEAAGAVDGTSPVGDQVLRELSHDRTGHLVAMADGAIVGYLNLVRPDQDAPAMAEVAVHPDARRRGIGAALIRAGLAEGGPGARVWAHGNLASAQATAGALDLVAVRELLQMRRSLRDLPPVPAPEGIVLRTYAGPTDDAELLRVNNAAFAWHPEQGGWTEADLAERRGEPWFDPEGLFLAFDSETGGLLGFHWTKVHGPDLGGQERSDPGSRLGEVYVVGVDPSAQGRGLGATLTLVGLHHLAERLGADAEVALYVEADNSAAVKTYRRLDFEVFAADVAYTRR
;
A
#
# COMPACT_ATOMS: atom_id res chain seq x y z
N MET A 1 -18.13 2.76 30.84
CA MET A 1 -19.08 2.61 29.71
C MET A 1 -18.29 2.92 28.47
N ASN A 2 -18.27 2.04 27.47
CA ASN A 2 -17.52 2.33 26.24
C ASN A 2 -18.36 3.29 25.41
N GLU A 3 -17.83 4.47 25.12
CA GLU A 3 -18.45 5.45 24.25
C GLU A 3 -17.85 5.30 22.85
N ILE A 4 -18.68 5.22 21.82
CA ILE A 4 -18.23 5.16 20.42
C ILE A 4 -18.82 6.35 19.69
N VAL A 5 -17.97 7.25 19.21
CA VAL A 5 -18.41 8.56 18.68
C VAL A 5 -17.72 8.88 17.37
N TRP A 6 -18.51 9.29 16.37
CA TRP A 6 -17.99 9.85 15.13
C TRP A 6 -17.47 11.27 15.35
N ARG A 7 -16.33 11.56 14.74
CA ARG A 7 -15.66 12.86 14.72
C ARG A 7 -15.36 13.24 13.28
N THR A 8 -15.58 14.51 12.96
CA THR A 8 -15.17 15.09 11.68
C THR A 8 -13.69 15.44 11.67
N THR A 9 -13.14 15.82 12.83
CA THR A 9 -11.72 16.10 13.03
C THR A 9 -11.26 15.55 14.37
N LEU A 10 -9.95 15.31 14.50
CA LEU A 10 -9.30 14.90 15.74
C LEU A 10 -8.46 16.05 16.31
N SER A 11 -8.58 16.30 17.61
CA SER A 11 -7.64 17.20 18.32
C SER A 11 -6.21 16.64 18.30
N GLU A 12 -5.19 17.48 18.51
CA GLU A 12 -3.79 17.03 18.53
C GLU A 12 -3.54 15.90 19.55
N ASP A 13 -4.17 15.98 20.74
CA ASP A 13 -4.10 14.92 21.76
C ASP A 13 -4.75 13.61 21.26
N GLU A 14 -5.89 13.68 20.57
CA GLU A 14 -6.53 12.50 20.00
C GLU A 14 -5.73 11.88 18.87
N GLN A 15 -5.11 12.70 18.02
CA GLN A 15 -4.21 12.22 16.97
C GLN A 15 -3.01 11.50 17.61
N HIS A 16 -2.39 12.08 18.64
CA HIS A 16 -1.26 11.46 19.34
C HIS A 16 -1.64 10.13 20.01
N ARG A 17 -2.78 10.09 20.72
CA ARG A 17 -3.30 8.86 21.35
C ARG A 17 -3.69 7.80 20.33
N THR A 18 -4.21 8.20 19.18
CA THR A 18 -4.55 7.28 18.08
C THR A 18 -3.29 6.66 17.47
N ARG A 19 -2.23 7.45 17.25
CA ARG A 19 -0.92 6.93 16.83
C ARG A 19 -0.33 5.97 17.88
N SER A 20 -0.42 6.32 19.16
CA SER A 20 0.03 5.45 20.25
C SER A 20 -0.72 4.10 20.27
N LEU A 21 -2.02 4.10 19.96
CA LEU A 21 -2.81 2.88 19.82
C LEU A 21 -2.34 2.03 18.63
N PHE A 22 -2.01 2.65 17.50
CA PHE A 22 -1.47 1.93 16.33
C PHE A 22 -0.10 1.32 16.62
N GLU A 23 0.79 2.07 17.27
CA GLU A 23 2.11 1.59 17.70
C GLU A 23 1.97 0.39 18.65
N ALA A 24 1.11 0.49 19.66
CA ALA A 24 0.86 -0.61 20.60
C ALA A 24 0.29 -1.85 19.91
N ALA A 25 -0.69 -1.67 19.03
CA ALA A 25 -1.26 -2.76 18.25
C ALA A 25 -0.21 -3.41 17.35
N GLY A 26 0.58 -2.61 16.65
CA GLY A 26 1.58 -3.13 15.71
C GLY A 26 2.77 -3.79 16.36
N ALA A 27 3.19 -3.33 17.54
CA ALA A 27 4.21 -4.01 18.35
C ALA A 27 3.78 -5.42 18.77
N VAL A 28 2.49 -5.65 19.02
CA VAL A 28 1.94 -6.96 19.38
C VAL A 28 1.68 -7.83 18.15
N ASP A 29 1.20 -7.22 17.06
CA ASP A 29 0.74 -7.94 15.87
C ASP A 29 1.82 -8.17 14.81
N GLY A 30 2.97 -7.52 14.96
CA GLY A 30 4.05 -7.54 13.96
C GLY A 30 3.68 -6.82 12.65
N THR A 31 2.70 -5.92 12.69
CA THR A 31 2.19 -5.17 11.53
C THR A 31 1.51 -3.89 11.94
N SER A 32 1.60 -2.84 11.12
CA SER A 32 0.68 -1.72 11.30
C SER A 32 -0.77 -2.21 11.14
N PRO A 33 -1.70 -1.78 12.01
CA PRO A 33 -3.13 -2.09 11.87
C PRO A 33 -3.83 -1.19 10.83
N VAL A 34 -3.14 -0.19 10.27
CA VAL A 34 -3.66 0.77 9.29
C VAL A 34 -2.57 1.14 8.25
N GLY A 35 -2.97 1.57 7.07
CA GLY A 35 -2.07 2.05 6.00
C GLY A 35 -1.58 3.50 6.20
N ASP A 36 -0.58 3.90 5.41
CA ASP A 36 0.02 5.24 5.44
C ASP A 36 -1.02 6.36 5.19
N GLN A 37 -2.05 6.08 4.37
CA GLN A 37 -3.13 7.03 4.11
C GLN A 37 -3.86 7.40 5.40
N VAL A 38 -4.24 6.42 6.23
CA VAL A 38 -4.96 6.70 7.49
C VAL A 38 -4.12 7.56 8.43
N LEU A 39 -2.80 7.35 8.47
CA LEU A 39 -1.89 8.17 9.27
C LEU A 39 -1.89 9.64 8.81
N ARG A 40 -1.90 9.89 7.49
CA ARG A 40 -2.02 11.23 6.91
C ARG A 40 -3.38 11.86 7.19
N GLU A 41 -4.45 11.07 7.15
CA GLU A 41 -5.82 11.58 7.36
C GLU A 41 -6.09 12.00 8.82
N LEU A 42 -5.29 11.57 9.80
CA LEU A 42 -5.51 11.94 11.21
C LEU A 42 -5.54 13.47 11.45
N SER A 43 -4.81 14.25 10.65
CA SER A 43 -4.75 15.71 10.75
C SER A 43 -5.67 16.45 9.80
N HIS A 44 -6.53 15.74 9.06
CA HIS A 44 -7.42 16.28 8.05
C HIS A 44 -8.89 16.00 8.40
N ASP A 45 -9.82 16.58 7.63
CA ASP A 45 -11.28 16.40 7.77
C ASP A 45 -11.90 15.68 6.56
N ARG A 46 -11.06 15.03 5.74
CA ARG A 46 -11.48 14.38 4.48
C ARG A 46 -12.12 13.01 4.69
N THR A 47 -11.97 12.41 5.87
CA THR A 47 -12.46 11.07 6.22
C THR A 47 -13.30 11.10 7.49
N GLY A 48 -14.05 10.02 7.75
CA GLY A 48 -14.75 9.84 9.01
C GLY A 48 -13.84 9.21 10.07
N HIS A 49 -13.83 9.77 11.27
CA HIS A 49 -13.09 9.19 12.40
C HIS A 49 -14.08 8.65 13.44
N LEU A 50 -14.04 7.35 13.74
CA LEU A 50 -14.87 6.74 14.77
C LEU A 50 -13.99 6.30 15.94
N VAL A 51 -14.18 6.93 17.10
CA VAL A 51 -13.32 6.74 18.28
C VAL A 51 -14.08 5.96 19.35
N ALA A 52 -13.49 4.88 19.85
CA ALA A 52 -13.97 4.12 21.00
C ALA A 52 -13.18 4.51 22.26
N MET A 53 -13.88 5.09 23.23
CA MET A 53 -13.33 5.53 24.51
C MET A 53 -13.69 4.56 25.64
N ALA A 54 -12.73 4.28 26.53
CA ALA A 54 -12.98 3.61 27.80
C ALA A 54 -12.10 4.26 28.89
N ASP A 55 -12.72 4.64 30.00
CA ASP A 55 -12.04 5.23 31.17
C ASP A 55 -11.10 6.41 30.83
N GLY A 56 -11.52 7.25 29.87
CA GLY A 56 -10.75 8.42 29.40
C GLY A 56 -9.61 8.11 28.42
N ALA A 57 -9.47 6.86 27.97
CA ALA A 57 -8.48 6.43 26.99
C ALA A 57 -9.13 6.02 25.66
N ILE A 58 -8.44 6.28 24.54
CA ILE A 58 -8.80 5.72 23.24
C ILE A 58 -8.40 4.24 23.25
N VAL A 59 -9.38 3.35 23.15
CA VAL A 59 -9.19 1.90 23.16
C VAL A 59 -9.51 1.24 21.82
N GLY A 60 -10.09 2.00 20.89
CA GLY A 60 -10.26 1.58 19.50
C GLY A 60 -10.52 2.78 18.60
N TYR A 61 -10.20 2.61 17.34
CA TYR A 61 -10.33 3.63 16.32
C TYR A 61 -10.72 2.98 14.99
N LEU A 62 -11.55 3.67 14.22
CA LEU A 62 -11.83 3.33 12.83
C LEU A 62 -11.74 4.59 11.98
N ASN A 63 -11.01 4.51 10.88
CA ASN A 63 -11.09 5.49 9.80
C ASN A 63 -12.08 5.00 8.74
N LEU A 64 -12.85 5.91 8.15
CA LEU A 64 -13.74 5.62 7.03
C LEU A 64 -13.48 6.60 5.88
N VAL A 65 -12.90 6.09 4.81
CA VAL A 65 -12.86 6.77 3.52
C VAL A 65 -14.25 6.68 2.89
N ARG A 66 -14.80 7.82 2.48
CA ARG A 66 -16.11 7.90 1.81
C ARG A 66 -16.05 7.22 0.43
N PRO A 67 -17.17 6.66 -0.06
CA PRO A 67 -17.20 6.13 -1.42
C PRO A 67 -17.03 7.26 -2.45
N ASP A 68 -16.45 6.92 -3.59
CA ASP A 68 -16.42 7.79 -4.78
C ASP A 68 -17.10 7.08 -5.97
N GLN A 69 -16.90 7.58 -7.20
CA GLN A 69 -17.55 7.01 -8.38
C GLN A 69 -17.03 5.61 -8.75
N ASP A 70 -15.80 5.30 -8.35
CA ASP A 70 -15.05 4.14 -8.82
C ASP A 70 -14.77 3.12 -7.71
N ALA A 71 -14.89 3.52 -6.44
CA ALA A 71 -14.62 2.68 -5.28
C ALA A 71 -15.68 2.81 -4.15
N PRO A 72 -16.08 1.68 -3.52
CA PRO A 72 -16.92 1.72 -2.33
C PRO A 72 -16.17 2.28 -1.13
N ALA A 73 -16.91 2.66 -0.09
CA ALA A 73 -16.33 3.14 1.17
C ALA A 73 -15.36 2.11 1.77
N MET A 74 -14.24 2.58 2.29
CA MET A 74 -13.21 1.73 2.89
C MET A 74 -12.98 2.11 4.34
N ALA A 75 -13.08 1.13 5.23
CA ALA A 75 -12.78 1.29 6.64
C ALA A 75 -11.49 0.57 7.03
N GLU A 76 -10.71 1.20 7.91
CA GLU A 76 -9.58 0.56 8.58
C GLU A 76 -9.76 0.69 10.08
N VAL A 77 -9.52 -0.39 10.83
CA VAL A 77 -9.91 -0.48 12.25
C VAL A 77 -8.78 -1.04 13.10
N ALA A 78 -8.56 -0.39 14.24
CA ALA A 78 -7.61 -0.84 15.25
C ALA A 78 -8.28 -0.89 16.63
N VAL A 79 -7.89 -1.87 17.45
CA VAL A 79 -8.30 -1.99 18.85
C VAL A 79 -7.05 -2.22 19.67
N HIS A 80 -6.89 -1.44 20.75
CA HIS A 80 -5.76 -1.56 21.66
C HIS A 80 -5.64 -3.02 22.15
N PRO A 81 -4.44 -3.63 22.16
CA PRO A 81 -4.26 -5.04 22.53
C PRO A 81 -4.97 -5.45 23.82
N ASP A 82 -4.82 -4.65 24.89
CA ASP A 82 -5.43 -4.93 26.20
C ASP A 82 -6.95 -4.80 26.23
N ALA A 83 -7.53 -4.11 25.25
CA ALA A 83 -8.97 -3.90 25.11
C ALA A 83 -9.63 -4.91 24.15
N ARG A 84 -8.86 -5.79 23.51
CA ARG A 84 -9.37 -6.82 22.60
C ARG A 84 -10.29 -7.80 23.32
N ARG A 85 -11.10 -8.51 22.53
CA ARG A 85 -12.07 -9.53 23.00
C ARG A 85 -13.18 -9.00 23.91
N ARG A 86 -13.39 -7.68 23.94
CA ARG A 86 -14.48 -6.99 24.67
C ARG A 86 -15.61 -6.48 23.76
N GLY A 87 -15.66 -6.93 22.50
CA GLY A 87 -16.67 -6.52 21.51
C GLY A 87 -16.43 -5.18 20.81
N ILE A 88 -15.39 -4.43 21.18
CA ILE A 88 -15.09 -3.09 20.63
C ILE A 88 -14.89 -3.11 19.12
N GLY A 89 -14.01 -3.99 18.62
CA GLY A 89 -13.75 -4.10 17.18
C GLY A 89 -15.02 -4.43 16.37
N ALA A 90 -15.85 -5.34 16.89
CA ALA A 90 -17.12 -5.68 16.26
C ALA A 90 -18.10 -4.49 16.22
N ALA A 91 -18.15 -3.69 17.30
CA ALA A 91 -18.98 -2.49 17.35
C ALA A 91 -18.50 -1.41 16.36
N LEU A 92 -17.18 -1.15 16.30
CA LEU A 92 -16.57 -0.23 15.34
C LEU A 92 -16.87 -0.65 13.90
N ILE A 93 -16.58 -1.91 13.54
CA ILE A 93 -16.81 -2.42 12.18
C ILE A 93 -18.28 -2.32 11.79
N ARG A 94 -19.21 -2.69 12.67
CA ARG A 94 -20.65 -2.56 12.37
C ARG A 94 -21.06 -1.13 12.08
N ALA A 95 -20.59 -0.18 12.89
CA ALA A 95 -20.87 1.24 12.71
C ALA A 95 -20.24 1.80 11.43
N GLY A 96 -18.95 1.51 11.17
CA GLY A 96 -18.26 1.94 9.95
C GLY A 96 -18.91 1.41 8.67
N LEU A 97 -19.22 0.11 8.63
CA LEU A 97 -19.92 -0.48 7.47
C LEU A 97 -21.37 0.02 7.33
N ALA A 98 -22.01 0.49 8.40
CA ALA A 98 -23.35 1.08 8.31
C ALA A 98 -23.28 2.50 7.73
N GLU A 99 -22.33 3.30 8.20
CA GLU A 99 -22.08 4.66 7.71
C GLU A 99 -21.62 4.67 6.25
N GLY A 100 -20.74 3.73 5.87
CA GLY A 100 -20.24 3.61 4.49
C GLY A 100 -21.27 3.13 3.46
N GLY A 101 -22.43 2.66 3.90
CA GLY A 101 -23.51 2.23 3.02
C GLY A 101 -23.28 0.88 2.30
N PRO A 102 -24.08 0.59 1.26
CA PRO A 102 -23.98 -0.66 0.50
C PRO A 102 -22.59 -0.84 -0.12
N GLY A 103 -22.04 -2.05 -0.01
CA GLY A 103 -20.72 -2.39 -0.58
C GLY A 103 -19.53 -1.86 0.21
N ALA A 104 -19.74 -1.12 1.31
CA ALA A 104 -18.67 -0.69 2.22
C ALA A 104 -17.81 -1.88 2.66
N ARG A 105 -16.50 -1.64 2.76
CA ARG A 105 -15.50 -2.67 3.05
C ARG A 105 -14.73 -2.30 4.31
N VAL A 106 -14.14 -3.31 4.95
CA VAL A 106 -13.16 -3.14 6.03
C VAL A 106 -11.88 -3.88 5.65
N TRP A 107 -10.75 -3.19 5.72
CA TRP A 107 -9.44 -3.72 5.40
C TRP A 107 -8.83 -4.44 6.61
N ALA A 108 -8.21 -5.59 6.37
CA ALA A 108 -7.51 -6.39 7.36
C ALA A 108 -6.04 -6.59 6.94
N HIS A 109 -5.15 -5.71 7.44
CA HIS A 109 -3.72 -5.77 7.15
C HIS A 109 -3.07 -7.08 7.62
N GLY A 110 -2.46 -7.80 6.69
CA GLY A 110 -1.97 -9.18 6.73
C GLY A 110 -2.94 -10.22 7.24
N ASN A 111 -4.24 -9.92 7.21
CA ASN A 111 -5.33 -10.85 7.46
C ASN A 111 -5.12 -11.75 8.69
N LEU A 112 -4.79 -11.15 9.83
CA LEU A 112 -4.46 -11.87 11.06
C LEU A 112 -5.61 -12.76 11.55
N ALA A 113 -5.31 -13.80 12.31
CA ALA A 113 -6.32 -14.72 12.85
C ALA A 113 -7.43 -14.00 13.66
N SER A 114 -7.10 -12.90 14.34
CA SER A 114 -8.06 -12.05 15.06
C SER A 114 -9.02 -11.32 14.12
N ALA A 115 -8.53 -10.84 12.97
CA ALA A 115 -9.34 -10.20 11.94
C ALA A 115 -10.25 -11.24 11.26
N GLN A 116 -9.71 -12.39 10.87
CA GLN A 116 -10.48 -13.51 10.29
C GLN A 116 -11.62 -13.97 11.24
N ALA A 117 -11.31 -14.15 12.53
CA ALA A 117 -12.30 -14.55 13.52
C ALA A 117 -13.39 -13.48 13.72
N THR A 118 -13.01 -12.20 13.67
CA THR A 118 -13.97 -11.08 13.78
C THR A 118 -14.85 -10.98 12.54
N ALA A 119 -14.27 -11.11 11.34
CA ALA A 119 -14.99 -11.15 10.07
C ALA A 119 -16.01 -12.30 10.06
N GLY A 120 -15.60 -13.51 10.46
CA GLY A 120 -16.50 -14.67 10.59
C GLY A 120 -17.62 -14.44 11.61
N ALA A 121 -17.32 -13.85 12.77
CA ALA A 121 -18.33 -13.51 13.79
C ALA A 121 -19.33 -12.42 13.34
N LEU A 122 -18.97 -11.62 12.33
CA LEU A 122 -19.79 -10.59 11.72
C LEU A 122 -20.44 -11.03 10.40
N ASP A 123 -20.26 -12.29 10.00
CA ASP A 123 -20.69 -12.87 8.72
C ASP A 123 -20.21 -12.07 7.48
N LEU A 124 -18.99 -11.52 7.57
CA LEU A 124 -18.37 -10.81 6.45
C LEU A 124 -17.67 -11.79 5.51
N VAL A 125 -17.60 -11.41 4.23
CA VAL A 125 -16.94 -12.18 3.16
C VAL A 125 -15.78 -11.39 2.58
N ALA A 126 -14.69 -12.11 2.25
CA ALA A 126 -13.55 -11.53 1.55
C ALA A 126 -13.91 -11.24 0.10
N VAL A 127 -13.60 -10.04 -0.39
CA VAL A 127 -13.93 -9.59 -1.76
C VAL A 127 -12.75 -9.00 -2.53
N ARG A 128 -11.64 -8.71 -1.86
CA ARG A 128 -10.37 -8.27 -2.46
C ARG A 128 -9.24 -8.80 -1.58
N GLU A 129 -8.17 -9.25 -2.22
CA GLU A 129 -6.97 -9.74 -1.55
C GLU A 129 -5.75 -9.12 -2.23
N LEU A 130 -4.98 -8.35 -1.47
CA LEU A 130 -3.76 -7.72 -1.89
C LEU A 130 -2.58 -8.50 -1.29
N LEU A 131 -1.83 -9.19 -2.14
CA LEU A 131 -0.70 -9.99 -1.73
C LEU A 131 0.52 -9.10 -1.53
N GLN A 132 1.11 -9.16 -0.35
CA GLN A 132 2.49 -8.70 -0.15
C GLN A 132 3.42 -9.86 -0.51
N MET A 133 4.25 -9.67 -1.53
CA MET A 133 5.27 -10.64 -1.89
C MET A 133 6.67 -10.11 -1.56
N ARG A 134 7.58 -10.99 -1.14
CA ARG A 134 8.95 -10.64 -0.78
C ARG A 134 9.98 -11.55 -1.40
N ARG A 135 11.21 -11.05 -1.51
CA ARG A 135 12.41 -11.84 -1.75
C ARG A 135 13.65 -11.16 -1.18
N SER A 136 14.70 -11.94 -0.98
CA SER A 136 16.04 -11.41 -0.74
C SER A 136 16.60 -10.76 -2.00
N LEU A 137 17.47 -9.76 -1.82
CA LEU A 137 18.26 -9.15 -2.89
C LEU A 137 19.52 -9.94 -3.27
N ARG A 138 19.72 -11.14 -2.71
CA ARG A 138 20.77 -12.08 -3.14
C ARG A 138 20.45 -12.72 -4.49
N ASP A 139 21.51 -13.15 -5.16
CA ASP A 139 21.47 -14.01 -6.35
C ASP A 139 20.52 -13.50 -7.45
N LEU A 140 20.49 -12.18 -7.65
CA LEU A 140 19.65 -11.56 -8.68
C LEU A 140 20.02 -12.07 -10.07
N PRO A 141 19.03 -12.46 -10.90
CA PRO A 141 19.28 -12.68 -12.32
C PRO A 141 19.88 -11.44 -12.98
N PRO A 142 20.77 -11.57 -13.97
CA PRO A 142 21.27 -10.41 -14.70
C PRO A 142 20.12 -9.71 -15.43
N VAL A 143 20.18 -8.38 -15.51
CA VAL A 143 19.22 -7.60 -16.30
C VAL A 143 19.41 -7.96 -17.78
N PRO A 144 18.37 -8.47 -18.48
CA PRO A 144 18.45 -8.67 -19.92
C PRO A 144 18.73 -7.33 -20.62
N ALA A 145 19.49 -7.34 -21.71
CA ALA A 145 19.62 -6.15 -22.56
C ALA A 145 18.44 -6.10 -23.53
N PRO A 146 17.38 -5.31 -23.29
CA PRO A 146 16.28 -5.22 -24.23
C PRO A 146 16.72 -4.52 -25.52
N GLU A 147 16.55 -5.20 -26.66
CA GLU A 147 16.76 -4.57 -27.97
C GLU A 147 15.75 -3.44 -28.20
N GLY A 148 16.24 -2.33 -28.76
CA GLY A 148 15.40 -1.18 -29.11
C GLY A 148 14.88 -0.38 -27.91
N ILE A 149 15.47 -0.54 -26.73
CA ILE A 149 15.06 0.15 -25.50
C ILE A 149 16.23 0.96 -24.93
N VAL A 150 15.94 2.22 -24.56
CA VAL A 150 16.84 3.08 -23.81
C VAL A 150 16.33 3.20 -22.38
N LEU A 151 17.13 2.74 -21.42
CA LEU A 151 16.86 2.87 -19.99
C LEU A 151 17.57 4.10 -19.43
N ARG A 152 16.86 4.90 -18.66
CA ARG A 152 17.43 5.99 -17.84
C ARG A 152 16.59 6.22 -16.59
N THR A 153 17.11 6.98 -15.64
CA THR A 153 16.34 7.45 -14.49
C THR A 153 15.52 8.69 -14.85
N TYR A 154 14.59 9.03 -13.97
CA TYR A 154 13.73 10.20 -14.05
C TYR A 154 14.55 11.51 -13.98
N ALA A 155 14.27 12.41 -14.93
CA ALA A 155 15.00 13.66 -15.12
C ALA A 155 14.30 14.87 -14.49
N GLY A 156 13.23 14.66 -13.72
CA GLY A 156 12.40 15.73 -13.17
C GLY A 156 11.11 15.96 -13.98
N PRO A 157 10.41 17.07 -13.72
CA PRO A 157 9.05 17.31 -14.23
C PRO A 157 8.88 17.26 -15.76
N THR A 158 9.96 17.28 -16.53
CA THR A 158 9.89 17.08 -18.00
C THR A 158 9.43 15.68 -18.39
N ASP A 159 9.56 14.69 -17.49
CA ASP A 159 9.11 13.32 -17.71
C ASP A 159 7.66 13.08 -17.25
N ASP A 160 7.07 14.00 -16.49
CA ASP A 160 5.76 13.81 -15.83
C ASP A 160 4.65 13.47 -16.82
N ALA A 161 4.61 14.16 -17.96
CA ALA A 161 3.56 13.95 -18.97
C ALA A 161 3.54 12.51 -19.49
N GLU A 162 4.71 11.96 -19.83
CA GLU A 162 4.82 10.58 -20.30
C GLU A 162 4.62 9.58 -19.16
N LEU A 163 5.15 9.86 -17.97
CA LEU A 163 4.97 9.02 -16.79
C LEU A 163 3.48 8.86 -16.43
N LEU A 164 2.73 9.96 -16.41
CA LEU A 164 1.28 9.97 -16.19
C LEU A 164 0.54 9.24 -17.31
N ARG A 165 0.91 9.47 -18.58
CA ARG A 165 0.29 8.77 -19.71
C ARG A 165 0.42 7.25 -19.58
N VAL A 166 1.64 6.76 -19.32
CA VAL A 166 1.89 5.33 -19.17
C VAL A 166 1.26 4.76 -17.91
N ASN A 167 1.33 5.48 -16.77
CA ASN A 167 0.67 5.07 -15.53
C ASN A 167 -0.83 4.88 -15.75
N ASN A 168 -1.49 5.92 -16.27
CA ASN A 168 -2.94 5.90 -16.44
C ASN A 168 -3.38 4.88 -17.49
N ALA A 169 -2.55 4.58 -18.49
CA ALA A 169 -2.82 3.51 -19.44
C ALA A 169 -2.64 2.11 -18.83
N ALA A 170 -1.54 1.87 -18.11
CA ALA A 170 -1.23 0.58 -17.48
C ALA A 170 -2.23 0.21 -16.37
N PHE A 171 -2.73 1.23 -15.66
CA PHE A 171 -3.61 1.11 -14.49
C PHE A 171 -5.01 1.67 -14.74
N ALA A 172 -5.47 1.76 -15.99
CA ALA A 172 -6.79 2.33 -16.34
C ALA A 172 -7.98 1.66 -15.61
N TRP A 173 -7.80 0.43 -15.12
CA TRP A 173 -8.79 -0.36 -14.39
C TRP A 173 -8.62 -0.29 -12.86
N HIS A 174 -7.51 0.29 -12.36
CA HIS A 174 -7.14 0.23 -10.95
C HIS A 174 -7.70 1.44 -10.18
N PRO A 175 -8.46 1.23 -9.09
CA PRO A 175 -9.15 2.32 -8.38
C PRO A 175 -8.18 3.35 -7.76
N GLU A 176 -7.02 2.91 -7.27
CA GLU A 176 -6.08 3.76 -6.50
C GLU A 176 -4.85 4.21 -7.33
N GLN A 177 -4.63 3.61 -8.50
CA GLN A 177 -3.40 3.79 -9.29
C GLN A 177 -3.70 4.34 -10.70
N GLY A 178 -4.93 4.16 -11.19
CA GLY A 178 -5.41 4.84 -12.39
C GLY A 178 -5.75 6.30 -12.11
N GLY A 179 -5.87 7.09 -13.18
CA GLY A 179 -6.38 8.46 -13.10
C GLY A 179 -5.48 9.46 -12.37
N TRP A 180 -4.20 9.14 -12.14
CA TRP A 180 -3.26 10.05 -11.51
C TRP A 180 -3.12 11.35 -12.31
N THR A 181 -2.90 12.42 -11.56
CA THR A 181 -2.68 13.78 -12.03
C THR A 181 -1.28 14.26 -11.64
N GLU A 182 -0.90 15.44 -12.11
CA GLU A 182 0.35 16.09 -11.68
C GLU A 182 0.39 16.32 -10.16
N ALA A 183 -0.76 16.53 -9.52
CA ALA A 183 -0.85 16.71 -8.07
C ALA A 183 -0.46 15.42 -7.32
N ASP A 184 -0.88 14.26 -7.81
CA ASP A 184 -0.57 12.95 -7.21
C ASP A 184 0.93 12.64 -7.27
N LEU A 185 1.58 13.01 -8.38
CA LEU A 185 3.03 12.92 -8.52
C LEU A 185 3.75 13.94 -7.64
N ALA A 186 3.27 15.18 -7.57
CA ALA A 186 3.86 16.22 -6.74
C ALA A 186 3.81 15.88 -5.25
N GLU A 187 2.70 15.30 -4.77
CA GLU A 187 2.57 14.82 -3.39
C GLU A 187 3.64 13.76 -3.09
N ARG A 188 3.79 12.75 -3.97
CA ARG A 188 4.79 11.67 -3.80
C ARG A 188 6.23 12.15 -3.91
N ARG A 189 6.51 13.13 -4.78
CA ARG A 189 7.84 13.77 -4.84
C ARG A 189 8.18 14.59 -3.60
N GLY A 190 7.17 15.05 -2.87
CA GLY A 190 7.33 15.76 -1.61
C GLY A 190 7.64 14.85 -0.42
N GLU A 191 7.49 13.53 -0.57
CA GLU A 191 7.73 12.57 0.50
C GLU A 191 9.24 12.37 0.76
N PRO A 192 9.66 12.18 2.01
CA PRO A 192 11.09 12.02 2.37
C PRO A 192 11.79 10.83 1.71
N TRP A 193 11.05 9.80 1.31
CA TRP A 193 11.59 8.61 0.63
C TRP A 193 11.82 8.81 -0.86
N PHE A 194 11.34 9.91 -1.45
CA PHE A 194 11.46 10.11 -2.90
C PHE A 194 12.92 10.22 -3.33
N ASP A 195 13.31 9.37 -4.28
CA ASP A 195 14.62 9.39 -4.92
C ASP A 195 14.45 9.32 -6.45
N PRO A 196 14.83 10.36 -7.22
CA PRO A 196 14.75 10.33 -8.68
C PRO A 196 15.66 9.26 -9.31
N GLU A 197 16.74 8.86 -8.64
CA GLU A 197 17.61 7.77 -9.09
C GLU A 197 16.97 6.39 -8.90
N GLY A 198 15.92 6.31 -8.06
CA GLY A 198 15.12 5.11 -7.84
C GLY A 198 13.91 4.99 -8.78
N LEU A 199 13.70 5.92 -9.71
CA LEU A 199 12.63 5.89 -10.70
C LEU A 199 13.21 5.66 -12.11
N PHE A 200 13.08 4.42 -12.60
CA PHE A 200 13.59 3.97 -13.89
C PHE A 200 12.53 4.08 -14.97
N LEU A 201 12.95 4.58 -16.14
CA LEU A 201 12.11 4.81 -17.31
C LEU A 201 12.68 4.05 -18.51
N ALA A 202 11.82 3.33 -19.23
CA ALA A 202 12.17 2.60 -20.46
C ALA A 202 11.55 3.29 -21.66
N PHE A 203 12.40 3.80 -22.55
CA PHE A 203 12.01 4.48 -23.77
C PHE A 203 12.25 3.60 -25.00
N ASP A 204 11.39 3.73 -25.99
CA ASP A 204 11.61 3.17 -27.32
C ASP A 204 12.76 3.93 -28.01
N SER A 205 13.77 3.22 -28.52
CA SER A 205 14.96 3.86 -29.08
C SER A 205 14.72 4.58 -30.41
N GLU A 206 13.66 4.21 -31.13
CA GLU A 206 13.35 4.79 -32.46
C GLU A 206 12.42 5.99 -32.33
N THR A 207 11.38 5.87 -31.51
CA THR A 207 10.32 6.88 -31.37
C THR A 207 10.55 7.83 -30.20
N GLY A 208 11.34 7.43 -29.20
CA GLY A 208 11.54 8.18 -27.96
C GLY A 208 10.33 8.16 -27.01
N GLY A 209 9.29 7.39 -27.31
CA GLY A 209 8.11 7.25 -26.44
C GLY A 209 8.39 6.42 -25.20
N LEU A 210 7.76 6.78 -24.07
CA LEU A 210 7.87 5.98 -22.84
C LEU A 210 7.04 4.70 -22.98
N LEU A 211 7.67 3.56 -22.73
CA LEU A 211 7.07 2.23 -22.83
C LEU A 211 6.74 1.63 -21.47
N GLY A 212 7.42 2.08 -20.41
CA GLY A 212 7.22 1.58 -19.07
C GLY A 212 8.14 2.23 -18.06
N PHE A 213 7.84 2.03 -16.78
CA PHE A 213 8.63 2.53 -15.67
C PHE A 213 8.64 1.57 -14.49
N HIS A 214 9.65 1.71 -13.64
CA HIS A 214 9.70 1.10 -12.33
C HIS A 214 10.15 2.15 -11.31
N TRP A 215 9.25 2.48 -10.40
CA TRP A 215 9.52 3.30 -9.24
C TRP A 215 9.85 2.41 -8.05
N THR A 216 11.05 2.54 -7.52
CA THR A 216 11.48 1.88 -6.28
C THR A 216 11.31 2.82 -5.09
N LYS A 217 11.11 2.24 -3.91
CA LYS A 217 11.09 2.97 -2.63
C LYS A 217 12.00 2.26 -1.63
N VAL A 218 12.63 3.04 -0.76
CA VAL A 218 13.43 2.52 0.36
C VAL A 218 12.73 2.89 1.66
N HIS A 219 12.50 1.91 2.51
CA HIS A 219 11.96 2.14 3.85
C HIS A 219 13.07 2.43 4.85
N GLY A 220 12.79 3.31 5.80
CA GLY A 220 13.70 3.61 6.90
C GLY A 220 13.01 4.41 8.01
N PRO A 221 13.57 4.43 9.23
CA PRO A 221 12.98 5.12 10.38
C PRO A 221 12.64 6.60 10.09
N ASP A 222 13.49 7.26 9.30
CA ASP A 222 13.36 8.68 8.94
C ASP A 222 12.74 8.91 7.54
N LEU A 223 12.44 7.84 6.79
CA LEU A 223 11.98 7.91 5.40
C LEU A 223 10.48 7.62 5.23
N GLY A 224 9.80 7.20 6.30
CA GLY A 224 8.38 6.87 6.28
C GLY A 224 8.08 5.45 5.76
N GLY A 225 6.86 4.98 6.07
CA GLY A 225 6.38 3.62 5.78
C GLY A 225 6.58 2.66 6.96
N GLN A 226 5.50 2.34 7.67
CA GLN A 226 5.50 1.30 8.71
C GLN A 226 5.27 -0.07 8.06
N GLU A 227 6.31 -0.59 7.42
CA GLU A 227 6.27 -1.93 6.85
C GLU A 227 6.39 -3.02 7.92
N ARG A 228 5.87 -4.21 7.59
CA ARG A 228 6.06 -5.43 8.39
C ARG A 228 7.53 -5.85 8.35
N SER A 229 8.41 -5.25 9.14
CA SER A 229 9.82 -5.60 9.09
C SER A 229 10.43 -5.65 10.47
N ASP A 230 11.37 -6.57 10.66
CA ASP A 230 12.09 -6.68 11.94
C ASP A 230 12.81 -5.34 12.21
N PRO A 231 12.85 -4.85 13.46
CA PRO A 231 13.61 -3.66 13.81
C PRO A 231 15.07 -3.77 13.33
N GLY A 232 15.46 -2.90 12.40
CA GLY A 232 16.81 -2.89 11.80
C GLY A 232 16.95 -3.61 10.46
N SER A 233 15.89 -4.25 9.95
CA SER A 233 15.86 -4.78 8.58
C SER A 233 15.83 -3.64 7.55
N ARG A 234 16.68 -3.76 6.53
CA ARG A 234 16.68 -2.84 5.38
C ARG A 234 15.70 -3.41 4.36
N LEU A 235 14.68 -2.62 4.01
CA LEU A 235 13.62 -3.03 3.10
C LEU A 235 13.53 -2.06 1.93
N GLY A 236 13.61 -2.60 0.73
CA GLY A 236 13.22 -1.90 -0.50
C GLY A 236 11.81 -2.30 -0.91
N GLU A 237 11.22 -1.55 -1.84
CA GLU A 237 9.89 -1.82 -2.38
C GLU A 237 9.89 -1.61 -3.89
N VAL A 238 9.24 -2.53 -4.60
CA VAL A 238 8.74 -2.30 -5.96
C VAL A 238 7.47 -1.46 -5.80
N TYR A 239 7.62 -0.14 -5.69
CA TYR A 239 6.52 0.77 -5.35
C TYR A 239 5.49 0.83 -6.48
N VAL A 240 5.94 1.08 -7.72
CA VAL A 240 5.07 1.02 -8.91
C VAL A 240 5.85 0.46 -10.09
N VAL A 241 5.27 -0.54 -10.77
CA VAL A 241 5.75 -1.02 -12.08
C VAL A 241 4.61 -0.92 -13.08
N GLY A 242 4.78 -0.05 -14.07
CA GLY A 242 3.81 0.16 -15.14
C GLY A 242 4.44 -0.12 -16.51
N VAL A 243 3.73 -0.83 -17.38
CA VAL A 243 4.10 -1.01 -18.79
C VAL A 243 2.93 -0.61 -19.65
N ASP A 244 3.19 0.28 -20.61
CA ASP A 244 2.19 0.72 -21.57
C ASP A 244 1.55 -0.50 -22.25
N PRO A 245 0.21 -0.60 -22.32
CA PRO A 245 -0.48 -1.73 -22.95
C PRO A 245 0.02 -2.07 -24.36
N SER A 246 0.44 -1.08 -25.15
CA SER A 246 1.00 -1.28 -26.50
C SER A 246 2.38 -1.95 -26.49
N ALA A 247 3.08 -1.94 -25.36
CA ALA A 247 4.42 -2.50 -25.16
C ALA A 247 4.42 -3.79 -24.32
N GLN A 248 3.26 -4.26 -23.84
CA GLN A 248 3.14 -5.47 -23.04
C GLN A 248 3.48 -6.74 -23.84
N GLY A 249 3.79 -7.83 -23.14
CA GLY A 249 4.17 -9.11 -23.77
C GLY A 249 5.61 -9.17 -24.30
N ARG A 250 6.37 -8.07 -24.25
CA ARG A 250 7.78 -7.98 -24.69
C ARG A 250 8.81 -8.29 -23.60
N GLY A 251 8.37 -8.75 -22.42
CA GLY A 251 9.25 -8.97 -21.26
C GLY A 251 9.66 -7.72 -20.49
N LEU A 252 9.22 -6.53 -20.92
CA LEU A 252 9.65 -5.24 -20.37
C LEU A 252 9.40 -5.10 -18.85
N GLY A 253 8.26 -5.59 -18.35
CA GLY A 253 7.95 -5.55 -16.92
C GLY A 253 8.95 -6.33 -16.07
N ALA A 254 9.40 -7.50 -16.55
CA ALA A 254 10.42 -8.29 -15.85
C ALA A 254 11.80 -7.60 -15.90
N THR A 255 12.17 -7.02 -17.05
CA THR A 255 13.41 -6.24 -17.19
C THR A 255 13.41 -5.04 -16.25
N LEU A 256 12.35 -4.23 -16.26
CA LEU A 256 12.20 -3.07 -15.38
C LEU A 256 12.25 -3.46 -13.90
N THR A 257 11.56 -4.55 -13.53
CA THR A 257 11.62 -5.09 -12.17
C THR A 257 13.08 -5.42 -11.80
N LEU A 258 13.80 -6.18 -12.63
CA LEU A 258 15.20 -6.52 -12.38
C LEU A 258 16.11 -5.29 -12.26
N VAL A 259 15.94 -4.27 -13.10
CA VAL A 259 16.71 -3.00 -13.00
C VAL A 259 16.56 -2.40 -11.60
N GLY A 260 15.33 -2.26 -11.12
CA GLY A 260 15.09 -1.71 -9.79
C GLY A 260 15.56 -2.62 -8.66
N LEU A 261 15.50 -3.94 -8.84
CA LEU A 261 16.06 -4.90 -7.87
C LEU A 261 17.58 -4.75 -7.72
N HIS A 262 18.31 -4.63 -8.83
CA HIS A 262 19.76 -4.40 -8.81
C HIS A 262 20.08 -3.05 -8.16
N HIS A 263 19.32 -1.99 -8.48
CA HIS A 263 19.46 -0.70 -7.81
C HIS A 263 19.25 -0.79 -6.28
N LEU A 264 18.18 -1.46 -5.84
CA LEU A 264 17.93 -1.66 -4.41
C LEU A 264 19.03 -2.49 -3.75
N ALA A 265 19.58 -3.49 -4.45
CA ALA A 265 20.69 -4.30 -3.94
C ALA A 265 21.98 -3.48 -3.75
N GLU A 266 22.27 -2.56 -4.66
CA GLU A 266 23.39 -1.62 -4.54
C GLU A 266 23.18 -0.66 -3.36
N ARG A 267 21.94 -0.17 -3.16
CA ARG A 267 21.60 0.80 -2.11
C ARG A 267 21.52 0.19 -0.71
N LEU A 268 20.99 -1.03 -0.59
CA LEU A 268 20.66 -1.67 0.69
C LEU A 268 21.58 -2.85 1.03
N GLY A 269 22.37 -3.32 0.07
CA GLY A 269 23.15 -4.54 0.17
C GLY A 269 22.33 -5.79 -0.13
N ALA A 270 23.00 -6.84 -0.60
CA ALA A 270 22.36 -8.09 -1.04
C ALA A 270 21.52 -8.78 0.06
N ASP A 271 21.88 -8.59 1.33
CA ASP A 271 21.18 -9.21 2.47
C ASP A 271 19.85 -8.54 2.81
N ALA A 272 19.54 -7.40 2.20
CA ALA A 272 18.25 -6.74 2.37
C ALA A 272 17.12 -7.50 1.66
N GLU A 273 15.90 -7.20 2.08
CA GLU A 273 14.68 -7.70 1.44
C GLU A 273 14.09 -6.63 0.52
N VAL A 274 13.29 -7.09 -0.42
CA VAL A 274 12.41 -6.25 -1.23
C VAL A 274 10.98 -6.76 -1.12
N ALA A 275 10.03 -5.85 -0.94
CA ALA A 275 8.61 -6.13 -0.95
C ALA A 275 7.92 -5.57 -2.21
N LEU A 276 6.74 -6.11 -2.49
CA LEU A 276 5.81 -5.57 -3.47
C LEU A 276 4.39 -5.92 -3.07
N TYR A 277 3.43 -5.16 -3.59
CA TYR A 277 2.01 -5.39 -3.41
C TYR A 277 1.34 -5.66 -4.75
N VAL A 278 0.52 -6.71 -4.82
CA VAL A 278 -0.16 -7.11 -6.06
C VAL A 278 -1.52 -7.73 -5.77
N GLU A 279 -2.54 -7.35 -6.53
CA GLU A 279 -3.86 -7.98 -6.45
C GLU A 279 -3.77 -9.49 -6.71
N ALA A 280 -4.39 -10.29 -5.85
CA ALA A 280 -4.31 -11.75 -5.92
C ALA A 280 -4.87 -12.32 -7.24
N ASP A 281 -5.85 -11.63 -7.85
CA ASP A 281 -6.45 -12.01 -9.13
C ASP A 281 -5.65 -11.53 -10.35
N ASN A 282 -4.64 -10.67 -10.17
CA ASN A 282 -3.68 -10.31 -11.21
C ASN A 282 -2.66 -11.43 -11.44
N SER A 283 -3.16 -12.55 -11.99
CA SER A 283 -2.38 -13.77 -12.20
C SER A 283 -1.17 -13.57 -13.10
N ALA A 284 -1.17 -12.56 -13.98
CA ALA A 284 -0.04 -12.24 -14.86
C ALA A 284 1.12 -11.61 -14.07
N ALA A 285 0.83 -10.60 -13.23
CA ALA A 285 1.82 -9.97 -12.37
C ALA A 285 2.35 -10.97 -11.32
N VAL A 286 1.46 -11.70 -10.64
CA VAL A 286 1.85 -12.73 -9.66
C VAL A 286 2.77 -13.79 -10.28
N LYS A 287 2.49 -14.27 -11.51
CA LYS A 287 3.38 -15.20 -12.22
C LYS A 287 4.74 -14.57 -12.56
N THR A 288 4.76 -13.28 -12.90
CA THR A 288 6.01 -12.56 -13.19
C THR A 288 6.88 -12.47 -11.94
N TYR A 289 6.30 -12.08 -10.80
CA TYR A 289 7.03 -11.98 -9.54
C TYR A 289 7.51 -13.35 -9.03
N ARG A 290 6.70 -14.40 -9.13
CA ARG A 290 7.14 -15.78 -8.78
C ARG A 290 8.31 -16.26 -9.62
N ARG A 291 8.40 -15.88 -10.90
CA ARG A 291 9.56 -16.22 -11.76
C ARG A 291 10.81 -15.45 -11.41
N LEU A 292 10.66 -14.34 -10.69
CA LEU A 292 11.75 -13.57 -10.10
C LEU A 292 11.97 -13.97 -8.64
N ASP A 293 11.53 -15.16 -8.23
CA ASP A 293 11.68 -15.72 -6.87
C ASP A 293 11.06 -14.88 -5.75
N PHE A 294 10.02 -14.10 -6.05
CA PHE A 294 9.15 -13.55 -5.00
C PHE A 294 8.21 -14.64 -4.45
N GLU A 295 8.10 -14.68 -3.13
CA GLU A 295 7.17 -15.54 -2.40
C GLU A 295 6.10 -14.68 -1.70
N VAL A 296 4.91 -15.26 -1.49
CA VAL A 296 3.86 -14.56 -0.72
C VAL A 296 4.30 -14.51 0.73
N PHE A 297 4.40 -13.31 1.28
CA PHE A 297 4.78 -13.05 2.67
C PHE A 297 3.55 -12.82 3.54
N ALA A 298 2.61 -12.00 3.06
CA ALA A 298 1.36 -11.70 3.74
C ALA A 298 0.25 -11.38 2.72
N ALA A 299 -0.99 -11.34 3.18
CA ALA A 299 -2.13 -10.94 2.38
C ALA A 299 -3.00 -9.97 3.17
N ASP A 300 -3.22 -8.78 2.61
CA ASP A 300 -4.21 -7.83 3.09
C ASP A 300 -5.57 -8.19 2.48
N VAL A 301 -6.62 -8.23 3.29
CA VAL A 301 -7.95 -8.67 2.82
C VAL A 301 -9.00 -7.62 3.09
N ALA A 302 -9.79 -7.30 2.06
CA ALA A 302 -10.99 -6.50 2.20
C ALA A 302 -12.20 -7.40 2.46
N TYR A 303 -12.85 -7.17 3.59
CA TYR A 303 -14.09 -7.84 3.96
C TYR A 303 -15.30 -6.91 3.73
N THR A 304 -16.42 -7.46 3.28
CA THR A 304 -17.70 -6.73 3.17
C THR A 304 -18.86 -7.57 3.68
N ARG A 305 -20.02 -6.95 3.87
CA ARG A 305 -21.26 -7.67 4.21
C ARG A 305 -21.67 -8.55 3.03
N ARG A 306 -22.25 -9.72 3.33
CA ARG A 306 -22.94 -10.53 2.32
C ARG A 306 -24.10 -9.80 1.66
#